data_AF-A0A7J3UZV6-F1
#
_entry.id   AF-A0A7J3UZV6-F1
#
_cell.length_a   1.000
_cell.length_b   1.000
_cell.length_c   1.000
_cell.angle_alpha   90.00
_cell.angle_beta   90.00
_cell.angle_gamma   90.00
#
_symmetry.space_group_name_H-M   'P 1'
#
loop_
_entity.id
_entity.type
_entity.pdbx_description
1 polymer ?
#
loop_
_entity_poly.entity_id
_entity_poly.type
_entity_poly.pdbx_seq_one_letter_code
_entity_poly.pdbx_strand_id
1 'polypeptide(L)'
;MERTNTFVIEDCPALWELAENCAKLYNEVNFERRQAYIHYKCFEWYPRHLYEKYAPLIGSATAQQIINKNNEAWRSFLALKRLGAEGKLKHITRVSMPRYWKKNGKRELG
;
A
#
# COMPACT_ATOMS: atom_id res chain seq x y z
N MET A 1 -15.28 -12.95 11.10
CA MET A 1 -13.83 -12.65 11.15
C MET A 1 -13.70 -11.18 11.53
N GLU A 2 -13.59 -10.92 12.84
CA GLU A 2 -13.35 -9.57 13.35
C GLU A 2 -11.90 -9.16 13.02
N ARG A 3 -11.69 -7.91 12.59
CA ARG A 3 -10.33 -7.39 12.44
C ARG A 3 -9.81 -7.05 13.84
N THR A 4 -8.82 -7.79 14.30
CA THR A 4 -8.14 -7.63 15.61
C THR A 4 -7.30 -6.37 15.77
N ASN A 5 -7.39 -5.40 14.85
CA ASN A 5 -6.57 -4.18 14.86
C ASN A 5 -7.46 -2.93 14.94
N THR A 6 -8.16 -2.76 16.06
CA THR A 6 -8.78 -1.48 16.41
C THR A 6 -7.88 -0.82 17.45
N PHE A 7 -6.92 -0.01 16.97
CA PHE A 7 -6.13 0.83 17.85
C PHE A 7 -6.96 2.06 18.18
N VAL A 8 -7.36 2.21 19.45
CA VAL A 8 -7.94 3.46 19.95
C VAL A 8 -6.77 4.42 20.07
N ILE A 9 -6.67 5.34 19.11
CA ILE A 9 -5.72 6.45 19.18
C ILE A 9 -6.35 7.46 20.14
N GLU A 10 -5.77 7.63 21.32
CA GLU A 10 -6.11 8.75 22.21
C GLU A 10 -5.99 10.06 21.40
N ASP A 11 -6.90 11.02 21.61
CA ASP A 11 -7.06 12.25 20.81
C ASP A 11 -5.81 13.16 20.87
N CYS A 12 -4.76 12.75 20.17
CA CYS A 12 -3.52 13.47 19.99
C CYS A 12 -3.43 13.86 18.50
N PRO A 13 -3.56 15.16 18.18
CA PRO A 13 -3.49 15.65 16.81
C PRO A 13 -2.24 15.21 16.04
N ALA A 14 -1.09 15.08 16.74
CA ALA A 14 0.16 14.63 16.15
C ALA A 14 0.11 13.17 15.68
N LEU A 15 -0.60 12.29 16.38
CA LEU A 15 -0.76 10.89 15.98
C LEU A 15 -1.66 10.76 14.75
N TRP A 16 -2.68 11.62 14.64
CA TRP A 16 -3.53 11.69 13.46
C TRP A 16 -2.75 12.12 12.22
N GLU A 17 -1.93 13.17 12.34
CA GLU A 17 -1.09 13.65 11.23
C GLU A 17 -0.09 12.58 10.76
N LEU A 18 0.54 11.87 11.71
CA LEU A 18 1.41 10.74 11.40
C LEU A 18 0.66 9.64 10.64
N ALA A 19 -0.52 9.24 11.11
CA ALA A 19 -1.33 8.21 10.48
C ALA A 19 -1.79 8.61 9.06
N GLU A 20 -2.14 9.88 8.86
CA GLU A 20 -2.50 10.42 7.55
C GLU A 20 -1.32 10.41 6.57
N ASN A 21 -0.15 10.85 7.01
CA ASN A 21 1.05 10.81 6.18
C ASN A 21 1.47 9.38 5.84
N CYS A 22 1.30 8.43 6.76
CA CYS A 22 1.50 7.01 6.48
C CYS A 22 0.54 6.50 5.39
N ALA A 23 -0.74 6.85 5.48
CA ALA A 23 -1.74 6.46 4.50
C ALA A 23 -1.48 7.10 3.12
N LYS A 24 -1.06 8.37 3.09
CA LYS A 24 -0.67 9.09 1.87
C LYS A 24 0.52 8.42 1.19
N LEU A 25 1.59 8.10 1.92
CA LEU A 25 2.74 7.38 1.38
C LEU A 25 2.32 6.04 0.75
N TYR A 26 1.52 5.24 1.46
CA TYR A 26 1.05 3.97 0.91
C TYR A 26 0.24 4.16 -0.38
N ASN A 27 -0.61 5.18 -0.42
CA ASN A 27 -1.48 5.47 -1.56
C ASN A 27 -0.70 5.98 -2.77
N GLU A 28 0.26 6.87 -2.58
CA GLU A 28 1.13 7.39 -3.65
C GLU A 28 1.98 6.27 -4.26
N VAL A 29 2.66 5.47 -3.43
CA VAL A 29 3.43 4.30 -3.89
C VAL A 29 2.53 3.34 -4.67
N ASN A 30 1.31 3.07 -4.17
CA ASN A 30 0.39 2.19 -4.85
C ASN A 30 -0.12 2.78 -6.17
N PHE A 31 -0.35 4.08 -6.23
CA PHE A 31 -0.80 4.77 -7.44
C PHE A 31 0.25 4.65 -8.54
N GLU A 32 1.50 5.02 -8.27
CA GLU A 32 2.59 4.95 -9.26
C GLU A 32 2.74 3.55 -9.85
N ARG A 33 2.74 2.53 -8.99
CA ARG A 33 2.85 1.12 -9.41
C ARG A 33 1.67 0.66 -10.23
N ARG A 34 0.47 1.08 -9.84
CA ARG A 34 -0.75 0.74 -10.55
C ARG A 34 -0.78 1.38 -11.93
N GLN A 35 -0.37 2.64 -12.04
CA GLN A 35 -0.23 3.31 -13.33
C GLN A 35 0.82 2.60 -14.19
N ALA A 36 2.00 2.31 -13.64
CA ALA A 36 3.04 1.58 -14.36
C ALA A 36 2.54 0.22 -14.85
N TYR A 37 1.88 -0.55 -13.98
CA TYR A 37 1.34 -1.87 -14.32
C TYR A 37 0.25 -1.80 -15.41
N ILE A 38 -0.68 -0.84 -15.33
CA ILE A 38 -1.74 -0.65 -16.33
C ILE A 38 -1.15 -0.24 -17.69
N HIS A 39 -0.10 0.57 -17.68
CA HIS A 39 0.59 1.02 -18.89
C HIS A 39 1.73 0.09 -19.34
N TYR A 40 1.84 -1.12 -18.79
CA TYR A 40 2.88 -2.10 -19.10
C TYR A 40 4.33 -1.56 -18.94
N LYS A 41 4.52 -0.61 -18.03
CA LYS A 41 5.84 -0.06 -17.67
C LYS A 41 6.40 -0.77 -16.44
N CYS A 42 7.72 -0.82 -16.35
CA CYS A 42 8.41 -1.21 -15.13
C CYS A 42 8.28 -0.12 -14.07
N PHE A 43 8.21 -0.51 -12.79
CA PHE A 43 8.28 0.39 -11.65
C PHE A 43 9.43 0.00 -10.73
N GLU A 44 9.92 0.95 -9.97
CA GLU A 44 10.97 0.72 -8.97
C GLU A 44 10.37 0.14 -7.68
N TRP A 45 11.03 -0.88 -7.12
CA TRP A 45 10.63 -1.48 -5.84
C TRP A 45 10.91 -0.57 -4.65
N TYR A 46 11.83 0.38 -4.81
CA TYR A 46 12.19 1.37 -3.81
C TYR A 46 12.03 2.78 -4.40
N PRO A 47 10.86 3.43 -4.24
CA PRO A 47 10.65 4.77 -4.75
C PRO A 47 11.40 5.79 -3.88
N ARG A 48 12.65 6.09 -4.26
CA ARG A 48 13.55 6.96 -3.50
C ARG A 48 12.95 8.35 -3.27
N HIS A 49 12.28 8.91 -4.27
CA HIS A 49 11.63 10.21 -4.19
C HIS A 49 10.49 10.24 -3.15
N LEU A 50 9.70 9.17 -3.04
CA LEU A 50 8.65 9.07 -2.02
C LEU A 50 9.25 8.84 -0.63
N TYR A 51 10.32 8.05 -0.53
CA TYR A 51 11.04 7.92 0.74
C TYR A 51 11.58 9.27 1.22
N GLU A 52 12.26 10.03 0.36
CA GLU A 52 12.81 11.35 0.69
C GLU A 52 11.72 12.37 1.07
N LYS A 53 10.53 12.29 0.43
CA LYS A 53 9.37 13.13 0.75
C LYS A 53 8.77 12.81 2.13
N TYR A 54 8.65 11.53 2.50
CA TYR A 54 7.89 11.12 3.69
C TYR A 54 8.75 10.75 4.90
N ALA A 55 10.01 10.34 4.72
CA ALA A 55 10.93 10.07 5.82
C ALA A 55 11.04 11.21 6.86
N PRO A 56 11.12 12.50 6.49
CA PRO A 56 11.13 13.58 7.49
C PRO A 56 9.79 13.79 8.20
N LEU A 57 8.67 13.30 7.64
CA LEU A 57 7.31 13.50 8.20
C LEU A 57 6.90 12.40 9.18
N ILE A 58 7.21 11.14 8.85
CA ILE A 58 6.76 9.96 9.62
C ILE A 58 7.91 9.14 10.22
N GLY A 59 9.14 9.56 9.98
CA GLY A 59 10.35 8.83 10.37
C GLY A 59 10.81 7.83 9.31
N SER A 60 12.12 7.75 9.11
CA SER A 60 12.79 6.88 8.13
C SER A 60 12.38 5.41 8.26
N ALA A 61 12.35 4.89 9.50
CA ALA A 61 11.98 3.50 9.75
C ALA A 61 10.54 3.21 9.34
N THR A 62 9.60 4.10 9.67
CA THR A 62 8.17 3.98 9.34
C THR A 62 7.96 4.05 7.83
N ALA A 63 8.58 5.01 7.16
CA ALA A 63 8.48 5.16 5.70
C ALA A 63 8.98 3.90 4.97
N GLN A 64 10.12 3.37 5.40
CA GLN A 64 10.66 2.13 4.84
C GLN A 64 9.72 0.93 5.06
N GLN A 65 9.15 0.80 6.25
CA GLN A 65 8.20 -0.29 6.56
C GLN A 65 6.93 -0.21 5.70
N ILE A 66 6.39 0.99 5.45
CA ILE A 66 5.21 1.18 4.60
C ILE A 66 5.51 0.78 3.15
N ILE A 67 6.67 1.20 2.62
CA ILE A 67 7.12 0.80 1.28
C ILE A 67 7.26 -0.73 1.21
N ASN A 68 7.85 -1.36 2.23
CA ASN A 68 8.01 -2.81 2.29
C ASN A 68 6.66 -3.54 2.33
N LYS A 69 5.68 -3.05 3.09
CA LYS A 69 4.33 -3.61 3.11
C LYS A 69 3.62 -3.47 1.77
N ASN A 70 3.84 -2.38 1.06
CA ASN A 70 3.35 -2.23 -0.31
C ASN A 70 4.05 -3.22 -1.26
N ASN A 71 5.38 -3.41 -1.11
CA ASN A 71 6.15 -4.40 -1.87
C ASN A 71 5.61 -5.82 -1.68
N GLU A 72 5.33 -6.22 -0.44
CA GLU A 72 4.72 -7.51 -0.12
C GLU A 72 3.38 -7.68 -0.84
N ALA A 73 2.48 -6.68 -0.77
CA ALA A 73 1.18 -6.74 -1.43
C ALA A 73 1.29 -6.91 -2.96
N TRP A 74 2.23 -6.20 -3.59
CA TRP A 74 2.49 -6.34 -5.03
C TRP A 74 3.15 -7.67 -5.39
N ARG A 75 4.10 -8.17 -4.58
CA ARG A 75 4.69 -9.49 -4.78
C ARG A 75 3.64 -10.59 -4.71
N SER A 76 2.74 -10.53 -3.72
CA SER A 76 1.62 -11.47 -3.61
C SER A 76 0.68 -11.39 -4.81
N PHE A 77 0.34 -10.18 -5.27
CA PHE A 77 -0.49 -9.98 -6.46
C PHE A 77 0.15 -10.59 -7.72
N LEU A 78 1.43 -10.33 -7.96
CA LEU A 78 2.15 -10.86 -9.12
C LEU A 78 2.31 -12.39 -9.06
N ALA A 79 2.58 -12.94 -7.87
CA ALA A 79 2.65 -14.39 -7.67
C ALA A 79 1.29 -15.06 -7.98
N LEU A 80 0.19 -14.49 -7.49
CA LEU A 80 -1.15 -14.97 -7.80
C LEU A 80 -1.47 -14.85 -9.30
N LYS A 81 -1.04 -13.79 -9.97
CA LYS A 81 -1.19 -13.66 -11.43
C LYS A 81 -0.46 -14.76 -12.19
N ARG A 82 0.77 -15.12 -11.78
CA ARG A 82 1.53 -16.23 -12.36
C ARG A 82 0.83 -17.57 -12.16
N LEU A 83 0.39 -17.86 -10.93
CA LEU A 83 -0.36 -19.09 -10.62
C LEU A 83 -1.69 -19.19 -11.38
N GLY A 84 -2.35 -18.05 -11.62
CA GLY A 84 -3.55 -17.98 -12.45
C GLY A 84 -3.27 -18.29 -13.92
N ALA A 85 -2.15 -17.78 -14.46
CA ALA A 85 -1.71 -18.12 -15.82
C ALA A 85 -1.34 -19.60 -15.95
N GLU A 86 -0.82 -20.23 -14.89
CA GLU A 86 -0.52 -21.66 -14.82
C GLU A 86 -1.75 -22.55 -14.57
N GLY A 87 -2.95 -21.98 -14.42
CA GLY A 87 -4.18 -22.75 -14.12
C GLY A 87 -4.22 -23.39 -12.74
N LYS A 88 -3.30 -23.01 -11.83
CA LYS A 88 -3.17 -23.61 -10.48
C LYS A 88 -4.11 -22.99 -9.44
N LEU A 89 -4.85 -21.93 -9.78
CA LEU A 89 -5.82 -21.28 -8.90
C LEU A 89 -7.17 -21.99 -8.96
N LYS A 90 -7.44 -22.90 -8.02
CA LYS A 90 -8.70 -23.66 -7.95
C LYS A 90 -9.87 -22.89 -7.34
N HIS A 91 -9.61 -21.93 -6.45
CA HIS A 91 -10.65 -21.21 -5.68
C HIS A 91 -10.68 -19.69 -5.90
N ILE A 92 -9.66 -19.12 -6.57
CA ILE A 92 -9.57 -17.67 -6.79
C ILE A 92 -10.00 -17.37 -8.21
N THR A 93 -11.21 -16.82 -8.36
CA THR A 93 -11.79 -16.46 -9.66
C THR A 93 -11.22 -15.16 -10.22
N ARG A 94 -10.79 -14.21 -9.36
CA ARG A 94 -10.22 -12.93 -9.78
C ARG A 94 -9.13 -12.44 -8.85
N VAL A 95 -7.92 -12.32 -9.38
CA VAL A 95 -6.80 -11.66 -8.69
C VAL A 95 -6.89 -10.15 -8.93
N SER A 96 -7.17 -9.38 -7.89
CA SER A 96 -7.28 -7.91 -7.95
C SER A 96 -5.99 -7.21 -7.53
N MET A 97 -5.68 -6.08 -8.16
CA MET A 97 -4.55 -5.22 -7.77
C MET A 97 -4.67 -4.76 -6.30
N PRO A 98 -3.54 -4.43 -5.63
CA PRO A 98 -3.55 -3.87 -4.29
C PRO A 98 -4.43 -2.62 -4.20
N ARG A 99 -5.27 -2.56 -3.15
CA ARG A 99 -6.24 -1.47 -2.96
C ARG A 99 -5.61 -0.34 -2.17
N TYR A 100 -6.10 0.88 -2.40
CA TYR A 100 -5.75 2.04 -1.58
C TYR A 100 -6.17 1.86 -0.13
N TRP A 101 -5.39 2.45 0.77
CA TRP A 101 -5.73 2.53 2.18
C TRP A 101 -6.94 3.46 2.37
N LYS A 102 -7.93 3.02 3.15
CA LYS A 102 -9.16 3.78 3.43
C LYS A 102 -9.18 4.23 4.88
N LYS A 103 -9.44 5.51 5.14
CA LYS A 103 -9.78 6.04 6.46
C LYS A 103 -11.28 5.79 6.69
N ASN A 104 -11.65 5.10 7.78
CA ASN A 104 -13.04 4.89 8.21
C ASN A 104 -14.00 4.35 7.12
N GLY A 105 -13.50 3.52 6.21
CA GLY A 105 -14.31 2.94 5.11
C GLY A 105 -14.64 3.91 3.96
N LYS A 106 -14.30 5.20 4.07
CA LYS A 106 -14.52 6.21 3.04
C LYS A 106 -13.24 6.48 2.23
N ARG A 107 -13.42 6.87 0.97
CA ARG A 107 -12.35 7.25 0.04
C ARG A 107 -12.19 8.76 0.13
N GLU A 108 -11.08 9.23 0.70
CA GLU A 108 -10.68 10.63 0.56
C GLU A 108 -9.48 10.67 -0.38
N LEU A 109 -9.75 11.14 -1.60
CA LEU A 109 -8.71 11.65 -2.49
C LEU A 109 -8.48 13.08 -2.01
N GLY A 110 -7.41 13.28 -1.24
CA GLY A 110 -6.89 14.62 -0.92
C GLY A 110 -5.99 15.11 -2.03
#